data_AF-A0A0D0DHU4-F1
#
_entry.id   AF-A0A0D0DHU4-F1
#
_cell.length_a   1.000
_cell.length_b   1.000
_cell.length_c   1.000
_cell.angle_alpha   90.00
_cell.angle_beta   90.00
_cell.angle_gamma   90.00
#
_symmetry.space_group_name_H-M   'P 1'
#
loop_
_entity.id
_entity.type
_entity.pdbx_description
1 polymer ?
#
loop_
_entity_poly.entity_id
_entity_poly.type
_entity_poly.pdbx_seq_one_letter_code
_entity_poly.pdbx_strand_id
1 'polypeptide(L)'
;MRTIAATHSKSVHRIETDLHLGHSRLQSRQSKINSWNTFCWKMSRKKATTNNENGEYFPDSILVKNIQEEYCGLSVGTKQNIVKEFSEFKEMKAIGIRVLAHSQINDVTHTLKAVENEVFFIFVLFSNRFTHFLFTAQ
;
A
#
# COMPACT_ATOMS: atom_id res chain seq x y z
N MET A 1 2.43 -3.94 -22.13
CA MET A 1 3.72 -3.62 -21.46
C MET A 1 4.91 -3.48 -22.41
N ARG A 2 5.09 -4.33 -23.45
CA ARG A 2 6.24 -4.24 -24.38
C ARG A 2 6.37 -2.89 -25.11
N THR A 3 5.25 -2.27 -25.47
CA THR A 3 5.21 -0.94 -26.07
C THR A 3 5.76 0.12 -25.11
N ILE A 4 5.26 0.18 -23.88
CA ILE A 4 5.75 1.10 -22.83
C ILE A 4 7.25 0.86 -22.55
N ALA A 5 7.68 -0.40 -22.55
CA ALA A 5 9.08 -0.80 -22.37
C ALA A 5 9.97 -0.24 -23.47
N ALA A 6 9.56 -0.40 -24.73
CA ALA A 6 10.26 0.15 -25.88
C ALA A 6 10.29 1.69 -25.84
N THR A 7 9.16 2.35 -25.57
CA THR A 7 9.06 3.83 -25.57
C THR A 7 9.96 4.47 -24.51
N HIS A 8 10.10 3.82 -23.34
CA HIS A 8 10.93 4.33 -22.24
C HIS A 8 12.33 3.71 -22.18
N SER A 9 12.73 2.92 -23.18
CA SER A 9 14.03 2.20 -23.19
C SER A 9 14.27 1.40 -21.89
N LYS A 10 13.21 0.79 -21.36
CA LYS A 10 13.24 -0.04 -20.16
C LYS A 10 12.94 -1.49 -20.54
N SER A 11 13.46 -2.45 -19.79
CA SER A 11 13.03 -3.85 -19.95
C SER A 11 11.59 -4.04 -19.46
N VAL A 12 10.88 -5.00 -20.04
CA VAL A 12 9.52 -5.38 -19.60
C VAL A 12 9.51 -5.70 -18.11
N HIS A 13 10.50 -6.47 -17.65
CA HIS A 13 10.66 -6.83 -16.24
C HIS A 13 10.84 -5.61 -15.33
N ARG A 14 11.55 -4.57 -15.79
CA ARG A 14 11.75 -3.34 -15.02
C ARG A 14 10.48 -2.50 -14.95
N ILE A 15 9.67 -2.51 -16.02
CA ILE A 15 8.35 -1.87 -16.02
C ILE A 15 7.37 -2.62 -15.13
N GLU A 16 7.37 -3.94 -15.16
CA GLU A 16 6.60 -4.76 -14.22
C GLU A 16 6.99 -4.42 -12.79
N THR A 17 8.29 -4.39 -12.49
CA THR A 17 8.78 -4.07 -11.14
C THR A 17 8.39 -2.65 -10.71
N ASP A 18 8.49 -1.65 -11.59
CA ASP A 18 8.09 -0.27 -11.31
C ASP A 18 6.56 -0.16 -11.09
N LEU A 19 5.75 -0.83 -11.92
CA LEU A 19 4.29 -0.90 -11.79
C LEU A 19 3.84 -1.66 -10.54
N HIS A 20 4.55 -2.71 -10.16
CA HIS A 20 4.35 -3.48 -8.93
C HIS A 20 4.85 -2.77 -7.67
N LEU A 21 5.01 -1.43 -7.72
CA LEU A 21 5.66 -0.60 -6.72
C LEU A 21 7.10 -1.05 -6.53
N GLY A 22 7.99 -0.48 -7.34
CA GLY A 22 9.44 -0.67 -7.22
C GLY A 22 9.85 -0.82 -5.76
N HIS A 23 10.46 -1.96 -5.45
CA HIS A 23 10.89 -2.41 -4.12
C HIS A 23 11.63 -1.34 -3.29
N SER A 24 12.08 -0.26 -3.92
CA SER A 24 12.84 0.86 -3.36
C SER A 24 12.03 1.88 -2.56
N ARG A 25 10.70 2.04 -2.73
CA ARG A 25 9.92 2.99 -1.90
C ARG A 25 9.34 2.40 -0.62
N LEU A 26 9.28 1.08 -0.51
CA LEU A 26 8.82 0.36 0.69
C LEU A 26 9.96 -0.25 1.50
N GLN A 27 11.21 0.01 1.14
CA GLN A 27 12.30 -0.05 2.11
C GLN A 27 12.11 1.11 3.10
N SER A 28 11.04 1.02 3.91
CA SER A 28 11.09 1.60 5.24
C SER A 28 12.40 1.11 5.81
N ARG A 29 13.35 2.03 6.03
CA ARG A 29 14.54 1.80 6.85
C ARG A 29 14.12 0.79 7.91
N GLN A 30 14.66 -0.43 7.88
CA GLN A 30 14.37 -1.43 8.89
C GLN A 30 15.00 -0.91 10.18
N SER A 31 14.33 0.07 10.80
CA SER A 31 14.68 0.55 12.11
C SER A 31 14.50 -0.64 13.02
N LYS A 32 15.61 -1.00 13.66
CA LYS A 32 15.62 -2.04 14.70
C LYS A 32 14.46 -1.76 15.63
N ILE A 33 13.65 -2.80 15.88
CA ILE A 33 12.49 -2.69 16.76
C ILE A 33 13.01 -2.31 18.15
N ASN A 34 12.76 -1.08 18.57
CA ASN A 34 13.12 -0.56 19.89
C ASN A 34 11.92 -0.73 20.82
N SER A 35 12.16 -1.34 21.97
CA SER A 35 11.17 -1.58 23.03
C SER A 35 10.42 -0.32 23.48
N TRP A 36 11.09 0.84 23.47
CA TRP A 36 10.46 2.13 23.77
C TRP A 36 9.48 2.55 22.66
N ASN A 37 9.93 2.52 21.40
CA ASN A 37 9.08 2.89 20.26
C ASN A 37 7.87 1.96 20.12
N THR A 38 8.03 0.66 20.39
CA THR A 38 6.92 -0.29 20.39
C THR A 38 5.93 -0.02 21.52
N PHE A 39 6.43 0.40 22.67
CA PHE A 39 5.58 0.79 23.78
C PHE A 39 4.79 2.07 23.46
N CYS A 40 5.45 3.09 22.93
CA CYS A 40 4.78 4.31 22.47
C CYS A 40 3.67 3.99 21.46
N TRP A 41 3.94 3.12 20.48
CA TRP A 41 2.91 2.64 19.54
C TRP A 41 1.71 2.03 20.26
N LYS A 42 1.93 1.14 21.24
CA LYS A 42 0.86 0.50 22.01
C LYS A 42 0.03 1.52 22.78
N MET A 43 0.67 2.55 23.34
CA MET A 43 -0.01 3.62 24.07
C MET A 43 -0.82 4.53 23.15
N SER A 44 -0.30 4.86 21.96
CA SER A 44 -1.07 5.59 20.96
C SER A 44 -2.35 4.84 20.55
N ARG A 45 -2.30 3.50 20.45
CA ARG A 45 -3.50 2.70 20.16
C ARG A 45 -4.51 2.72 21.30
N LYS A 46 -4.08 2.53 22.54
CA LYS A 46 -4.98 2.60 23.71
C LYS A 46 -5.71 3.95 23.75
N LYS A 47 -4.99 5.06 23.53
CA LYS A 47 -5.55 6.41 23.50
C LYS A 47 -6.53 6.64 22.36
N ALA A 48 -6.23 6.14 21.17
CA ALA A 48 -7.17 6.21 20.05
C ALA A 48 -8.48 5.45 20.33
N THR A 49 -8.45 4.48 21.24
CA THR A 49 -9.64 3.71 21.63
C THR A 49 -10.42 4.44 22.74
N THR A 50 -9.73 5.07 23.71
CA THR A 50 -10.35 5.78 24.85
C THR A 50 -10.83 7.20 24.52
N ASN A 51 -10.20 7.89 23.56
CA ASN A 51 -10.57 9.26 23.18
C ASN A 51 -11.92 9.35 22.45
N ASN A 52 -12.49 8.21 22.03
CA ASN A 52 -13.88 8.17 21.56
C ASN A 52 -14.90 8.35 22.69
N GLU A 53 -14.49 8.25 23.96
CA GLU A 53 -15.39 8.29 25.11
C GLU A 53 -15.24 9.56 25.96
N ASN A 54 -14.06 10.19 26.06
CA ASN A 54 -13.89 11.49 26.75
C ASN A 54 -12.68 12.26 26.21
N GLY A 55 -12.92 13.38 25.53
CA GLY A 55 -11.91 14.23 24.89
C GLY A 55 -11.21 15.18 25.86
N GLU A 56 -10.42 14.66 26.81
CA GLU A 56 -9.61 15.51 27.69
C GLU A 56 -8.18 15.66 27.15
N TYR A 57 -7.85 16.87 26.73
CA TYR A 57 -6.61 17.23 26.05
C TYR A 57 -5.49 17.45 27.09
N PHE A 58 -4.70 16.41 27.36
CA PHE A 58 -3.55 16.52 28.28
C PHE A 58 -2.32 17.12 27.60
N PRO A 59 -1.54 18.02 28.26
CA PRO A 59 -0.30 18.55 27.72
C PRO A 59 0.75 17.45 27.50
N ASP A 60 1.40 17.45 26.33
CA ASP A 60 2.37 16.43 25.90
C ASP A 60 3.51 16.18 26.91
N SER A 61 3.92 17.18 27.70
CA SER A 61 5.04 17.05 28.65
C SER A 61 4.72 16.23 29.90
N ILE A 62 3.51 16.33 30.44
CA ILE A 62 3.05 15.53 31.60
C ILE A 62 2.78 14.09 31.15
N LEU A 63 2.25 13.95 29.94
CA LEU A 63 1.96 12.68 29.30
C LEU A 63 3.23 11.84 29.11
N VAL A 64 4.32 12.44 28.65
CA VAL A 64 5.59 11.74 28.40
C VAL A 64 6.20 11.21 29.70
N LYS A 65 6.15 11.98 30.80
CA LYS A 65 6.66 11.54 32.11
C LYS A 65 5.87 10.34 32.65
N ASN A 66 4.54 10.41 32.62
CA ASN A 66 3.68 9.32 33.09
C ASN A 66 3.87 8.04 32.25
N ILE A 67 4.01 8.18 30.92
CA ILE A 67 4.30 7.05 30.01
C ILE A 67 5.68 6.44 30.30
N GLN A 68 6.68 7.27 30.59
CA GLN A 68 8.02 6.79 30.90
C GLN A 68 8.05 6.01 32.21
N GLU A 69 7.38 6.51 33.25
CA GLU A 69 7.24 5.80 34.54
C GLU A 69 6.51 4.47 34.36
N GLU A 70 5.41 4.46 33.60
CA GLU A 70 4.67 3.23 33.29
C GLU A 70 5.56 2.23 32.56
N TYR A 71 6.35 2.68 31.58
CA TYR A 71 7.30 1.83 30.87
C TYR A 71 8.39 1.27 31.79
N CYS A 72 8.95 2.09 32.67
CA CYS A 72 9.97 1.67 33.63
C CYS A 72 9.41 0.62 34.59
N GLY A 73 8.15 0.76 35.01
CA GLY A 73 7.43 -0.20 35.86
C GLY A 73 7.06 -1.52 35.18
N LEU A 74 7.15 -1.62 33.85
CA LEU A 74 6.86 -2.88 33.16
C LEU A 74 7.95 -3.94 33.42
N SER A 75 7.47 -5.15 33.73
CA SER A 75 8.31 -6.36 33.74
C SER A 75 8.96 -6.60 32.38
N VAL A 76 10.14 -7.23 32.40
CA VAL A 76 10.88 -7.64 31.20
C VAL A 76 10.02 -8.53 30.30
N GLY A 77 9.25 -9.45 30.88
CA GLY A 77 8.34 -10.32 30.11
C GLY A 77 7.26 -9.52 29.37
N THR A 78 6.70 -8.50 30.01
CA THR A 78 5.71 -7.62 29.38
C THR A 78 6.32 -6.78 28.26
N LYS A 79 7.53 -6.25 28.47
CA LYS A 79 8.27 -5.52 27.43
C LYS A 79 8.54 -6.39 26.20
N GLN A 80 8.96 -7.64 26.42
CA GLN A 80 9.17 -8.61 25.33
C GLN A 80 7.87 -8.93 24.59
N ASN A 81 6.77 -9.11 25.31
CA ASN A 81 5.47 -9.37 24.70
C ASN A 81 5.01 -8.21 23.79
N ILE A 82 5.23 -6.96 24.22
CA ILE A 82 4.90 -5.77 23.42
C ILE A 82 5.75 -5.71 22.14
N VAL A 83 7.03 -6.05 22.23
CA VAL A 83 7.92 -6.12 21.06
C VAL A 83 7.46 -7.21 20.09
N LYS A 84 7.06 -8.38 20.60
CA LYS A 84 6.53 -9.49 19.80
C LYS A 84 5.24 -9.08 19.07
N GLU A 85 4.26 -8.55 19.80
CA GLU A 85 2.99 -8.05 19.24
C GLU A 85 3.23 -7.02 18.13
N PHE A 86 4.17 -6.09 18.34
CA PHE A 86 4.52 -5.09 17.34
C PHE A 86 5.18 -5.69 16.09
N SER A 87 6.02 -6.73 16.26
CA SER A 87 6.64 -7.42 15.13
C SER A 87 5.60 -8.10 14.24
N GLU A 88 4.65 -8.82 14.85
CA GLU A 88 3.54 -9.46 14.16
C GLU A 88 2.65 -8.43 13.45
N PHE A 89 2.35 -7.31 14.12
CA PHE A 89 1.61 -6.21 13.50
C PHE A 89 2.34 -5.64 12.26
N LYS A 90 3.66 -5.48 12.33
CA LYS A 90 4.46 -5.00 11.20
C LYS A 90 4.38 -5.95 10.01
N GLU A 91 4.51 -7.25 10.27
CA GLU A 91 4.41 -8.29 9.25
C GLU A 91 3.03 -8.31 8.60
N MET A 92 1.98 -8.31 9.43
CA MET A 92 0.59 -8.27 8.95
C MET A 92 0.32 -7.02 8.12
N LYS A 93 0.78 -5.84 8.56
CA LYS A 93 0.65 -4.59 7.81
C LYS A 93 1.39 -4.66 6.47
N ALA A 94 2.58 -5.25 6.44
CA ALA A 94 3.34 -5.43 5.20
C ALA A 94 2.61 -6.36 4.22
N ILE A 95 2.03 -7.46 4.72
CA ILE A 95 1.19 -8.35 3.92
C ILE A 95 -0.03 -7.59 3.38
N GLY A 96 -0.73 -6.84 4.22
CA GLY A 96 -1.89 -6.04 3.82
C GLY A 96 -1.56 -5.03 2.71
N ILE A 97 -0.43 -4.33 2.81
CA ILE A 97 0.03 -3.40 1.76
C ILE A 97 0.30 -4.15 0.45
N ARG A 98 0.94 -5.33 0.50
CA ARG A 98 1.20 -6.13 -0.70
C ARG A 98 -0.10 -6.61 -1.36
N VAL A 99 -1.04 -7.10 -0.57
CA VAL A 99 -2.36 -7.55 -1.07
C VAL A 99 -3.13 -6.39 -1.70
N LEU A 100 -3.16 -5.23 -1.03
CA LEU A 100 -3.81 -4.03 -1.55
C LEU A 100 -3.19 -3.57 -2.88
N ALA A 101 -1.86 -3.49 -2.94
CA ALA A 101 -1.16 -3.12 -4.17
C ALA A 101 -1.46 -4.09 -5.31
N HIS A 102 -1.47 -5.40 -5.02
CA HIS A 102 -1.83 -6.41 -6.01
C HIS A 102 -3.27 -6.25 -6.51
N SER A 103 -4.22 -5.97 -5.62
CA SER A 103 -5.62 -5.70 -5.99
C SER A 103 -5.72 -4.49 -6.91
N GLN A 104 -5.07 -3.37 -6.56
CA GLN A 104 -5.10 -2.15 -7.37
C GLN A 104 -4.53 -2.37 -8.78
N ILE A 105 -3.45 -3.15 -8.90
CA ILE A 105 -2.85 -3.48 -10.19
C ILE A 105 -3.78 -4.35 -11.03
N ASN A 106 -4.44 -5.32 -10.40
CA ASN A 106 -5.43 -6.14 -11.08
C ASN A 106 -6.57 -5.27 -11.60
N ASP A 107 -7.12 -4.36 -10.78
CA ASP A 107 -8.21 -3.47 -11.18
C ASP A 107 -7.81 -2.58 -12.37
N VAL A 108 -6.62 -1.98 -12.34
CA VAL A 108 -6.09 -1.19 -13.46
C VAL A 108 -5.87 -2.05 -14.71
N THR A 109 -5.38 -3.28 -14.55
CA THR A 109 -5.14 -4.19 -15.68
C THR A 109 -6.45 -4.63 -16.34
N HIS A 110 -7.46 -4.97 -15.54
CA HIS A 110 -8.77 -5.36 -16.02
C HIS A 110 -9.49 -4.20 -16.73
N THR A 111 -9.47 -3.00 -16.14
CA THR A 111 -10.07 -1.81 -16.77
C THR A 111 -9.37 -1.44 -18.07
N LEU A 112 -8.03 -1.48 -18.13
CA LEU A 112 -7.28 -1.21 -19.36
C LEU A 112 -7.62 -2.22 -20.46
N LYS A 113 -7.71 -3.50 -20.13
CA LYS A 113 -8.09 -4.55 -21.09
C LYS A 113 -9.51 -4.37 -21.62
N ALA A 114 -10.45 -3.93 -20.79
CA ALA A 114 -11.81 -3.64 -21.22
C ALA A 114 -11.83 -2.48 -22.23
N VAL A 115 -11.13 -1.39 -21.93
CA VAL A 115 -11.00 -0.24 -22.85
C VAL A 115 -10.34 -0.64 -24.16
N GLU A 116 -9.27 -1.43 -24.12
CA GLU A 116 -8.59 -1.92 -25.33
C GLU A 116 -9.55 -2.72 -26.23
N ASN A 117 -10.36 -3.60 -25.63
CA ASN A 117 -11.35 -4.39 -26.37
C ASN A 117 -12.43 -3.51 -27.02
N GLU A 118 -12.92 -2.48 -26.31
CA GLU A 118 -13.92 -1.54 -26.86
C GLU A 118 -13.35 -0.71 -28.02
N VAL A 119 -12.14 -0.15 -27.85
CA VAL A 119 -11.46 0.62 -28.90
C VAL A 119 -11.19 -0.25 -30.12
N PHE A 120 -10.72 -1.48 -29.91
CA PHE A 120 -10.49 -2.45 -30.98
C PHE A 120 -11.79 -2.78 -31.71
N PHE A 121 -12.88 -3.03 -30.97
CA PHE A 121 -14.19 -3.32 -31.54
C PHE A 121 -14.72 -2.15 -32.38
N ILE A 122 -14.61 -0.93 -31.87
CA ILE A 122 -14.98 0.30 -32.61
C ILE A 122 -14.15 0.40 -33.89
N PHE A 123 -12.83 0.24 -33.81
CA PHE A 123 -11.93 0.31 -34.97
C PHE A 123 -12.31 -0.70 -36.07
N VAL A 124 -12.61 -1.95 -35.68
CA VAL A 124 -13.05 -3.00 -36.62
C VAL A 124 -14.39 -2.65 -37.27
N LEU A 125 -15.36 -2.14 -36.50
CA LEU A 125 -16.65 -1.71 -37.05
C LEU A 125 -16.51 -0.57 -38.06
N PHE A 126 -15.67 0.44 -37.78
CA PHE A 126 -15.42 1.53 -38.71
C PHE A 126 -14.70 1.07 -39.97
N SER A 127 -13.71 0.18 -39.83
CA SER A 127 -12.96 -0.38 -40.97
C SER A 127 -13.88 -1.19 -41.90
N ASN A 128 -14.73 -2.06 -41.34
CA ASN A 128 -15.66 -2.89 -42.11
C ASN A 128 -16.76 -2.07 -42.80
N ARG A 129 -17.24 -0.97 -42.17
CA ARG A 129 -18.19 -0.05 -42.81
C ARG A 129 -17.56 0.71 -43.98
N PHE A 130 -16.29 1.11 -43.86
CA PHE A 130 -15.56 1.77 -44.96
C PHE A 130 -15.35 0.84 -46.16
N THR A 131 -14.99 -0.42 -45.92
CA THR A 131 -14.82 -1.41 -46.99
C THR A 131 -16.14 -1.74 -47.68
N HIS A 132 -17.25 -1.81 -46.94
CA HIS A 132 -18.56 -2.02 -47.55
C HIS A 132 -18.96 -0.82 -48.42
N PHE A 133 -18.75 0.42 -47.95
CA PHE A 133 -19.09 1.63 -48.71
C PHE A 133 -18.32 1.75 -50.02
N LEU A 134 -17.02 1.40 -50.02
CA LEU A 134 -16.17 1.37 -51.22
C LEU A 134 -16.60 0.30 -52.24
N PHE A 135 -17.18 -0.82 -51.78
CA PHE A 135 -17.59 -1.91 -52.66
C PHE A 135 -19.00 -1.74 -53.25
N THR A 136 -19.90 -1.01 -52.55
CA THR A 136 -21.25 -0.69 -53.08
C THR A 136 -21.32 0.55 -53.97
N ALA A 137 -20.22 1.31 -54.10
CA ALA A 137 -20.15 2.52 -54.91
C ALA A 137 -19.54 2.29 -56.32
N GLN A 138 -19.33 1.03 -56.71
CA GLN A 138 -18.79 0.59 -58.00
C GLN A 138 -19.87 -0.17 -58.78
#